data_AF-A0A2T0SKN2-F1
#
_entry.id   AF-A0A2T0SKN2-F1
#
_cell.length_a   1.000
_cell.length_b   1.000
_cell.length_c   1.000
_cell.angle_alpha   90.00
_cell.angle_beta   90.00
_cell.angle_gamma   90.00
#
_symmetry.space_group_name_H-M   'P 1'
#
loop_
_entity.id
_entity.type
_entity.pdbx_description
1 polymer ?
#
loop_
_entity_poly.entity_id
_entity_poly.type
_entity_poly.pdbx_seq_one_letter_code
_entity_poly.pdbx_strand_id
1 'polypeptide(L)'
;MVKTADLLTPPARRDVKTMTSRLAELKAGHHVSATIRYEKYGVFRVEGQASWSDCVKNYLVGGVTIESGLKPDKGLLALAVGGDDVVSIGEAVSANHDEYESVRELIDSVGHGDVVRATFEQKPYGQFTVTGIAVQTADRAVTAVGSLFLRRAIHLEVLGTAAEFNLATPKTLVWDVDSAGVA
;
A
#
# COMPACT_ATOMS: atom_id res chain seq x y z
N MET A 1 7.92 5.28 18.71
CA MET A 1 7.16 5.79 17.54
C MET A 1 8.04 5.64 16.33
N VAL A 2 7.69 4.78 15.36
CA VAL A 2 8.45 4.64 14.10
C VAL A 2 8.16 5.86 13.23
N LYS A 3 9.18 6.53 12.69
CA LYS A 3 8.96 7.71 11.85
C LYS A 3 8.43 7.27 10.47
N THR A 4 7.52 8.03 9.88
CA THR A 4 6.95 7.76 8.54
C THR A 4 8.03 7.51 7.49
N ALA A 5 9.15 8.26 7.53
CA ALA A 5 10.30 8.06 6.63
C ALA A 5 10.92 6.66 6.75
N ASP A 6 11.01 6.10 7.96
CA ASP A 6 11.60 4.78 8.20
C ASP A 6 10.73 3.66 7.61
N LEU A 7 9.43 3.90 7.47
CA LEU A 7 8.48 2.94 6.89
C LEU A 7 8.59 2.81 5.37
N LEU A 8 8.98 3.90 4.70
CA LEU A 8 9.03 3.97 3.24
C LEU A 8 10.46 3.93 2.70
N THR A 9 11.45 3.97 3.59
CA THR A 9 12.85 3.78 3.23
C THR A 9 13.14 2.29 3.08
N PRO A 10 13.54 1.84 1.88
CA PRO A 10 13.88 0.45 1.66
C PRO A 10 15.07 0.00 2.52
N PRO A 11 15.03 -1.22 3.08
CA PRO A 11 16.17 -1.74 3.80
C PRO A 11 17.35 -1.95 2.84
N ALA A 12 18.57 -1.74 3.33
CA ALA A 12 19.79 -1.97 2.56
C ALA A 12 19.90 -3.42 2.04
N ARG A 13 19.36 -4.39 2.81
CA ARG A 13 19.29 -5.80 2.45
C ARG A 13 17.95 -6.39 2.85
N ARG A 14 17.35 -7.19 1.96
CA ARG A 14 16.13 -7.96 2.25
C ARG A 14 16.45 -9.15 3.15
N ASP A 15 15.74 -9.27 4.27
CA ASP A 15 15.81 -10.46 5.13
C ASP A 15 14.83 -11.53 4.66
N VAL A 16 15.20 -12.20 3.56
CA VAL A 16 14.38 -13.25 2.94
C VAL A 16 14.16 -14.42 3.91
N LYS A 17 15.12 -14.73 4.77
CA LYS A 17 15.03 -15.85 5.72
C LYS A 17 13.93 -15.59 6.74
N THR A 18 13.94 -14.43 7.38
CA THR A 18 12.92 -14.06 8.38
C THR A 18 11.54 -13.94 7.73
N MET A 19 11.44 -13.33 6.54
CA MET A 19 10.16 -13.25 5.82
C MET A 19 9.61 -14.63 5.45
N THR A 20 10.46 -15.56 5.00
CA THR A 20 10.05 -16.93 4.68
C THR A 20 9.52 -17.65 5.92
N SER A 21 10.17 -17.48 7.08
CA SER A 21 9.69 -18.04 8.35
C SER A 21 8.32 -17.48 8.73
N ARG A 22 8.13 -16.15 8.62
CA ARG A 22 6.86 -15.48 8.89
C ARG A 22 5.74 -15.93 7.94
N LEU A 23 6.06 -16.16 6.67
CA LEU A 23 5.12 -16.69 5.67
C LEU A 23 4.70 -18.13 5.96
N ALA A 24 5.61 -18.97 6.46
CA ALA A 24 5.29 -20.36 6.81
C ALA A 24 4.29 -20.46 7.97
N GLU A 25 4.28 -19.46 8.87
CA GLU A 25 3.35 -19.38 10.00
C GLU A 25 2.08 -18.58 9.69
N LEU A 26 2.02 -17.96 8.50
CA LEU A 26 0.92 -17.09 8.11
C LEU A 26 -0.36 -17.88 7.87
N LYS A 27 -1.48 -17.34 8.38
CA LYS A 27 -2.83 -17.86 8.17
C LYS A 27 -3.74 -16.74 7.71
N ALA A 28 -4.80 -17.11 6.99
CA ALA A 28 -5.85 -16.16 6.64
C ALA A 28 -6.44 -15.52 7.90
N GLY A 29 -6.71 -14.22 7.86
CA GLY A 29 -7.18 -13.41 8.97
C GLY A 29 -6.09 -12.85 9.89
N HIS A 30 -4.83 -13.31 9.78
CA HIS A 30 -3.73 -12.68 10.51
C HIS A 30 -3.56 -11.23 10.07
N HIS A 31 -3.39 -10.32 11.04
CA HIS A 31 -3.06 -8.94 10.73
C HIS A 31 -1.58 -8.84 10.34
N VAL A 32 -1.32 -8.18 9.22
CA VAL A 32 -0.02 -8.15 8.56
C VAL A 32 0.31 -6.72 8.15
N SER A 33 1.60 -6.39 8.26
CA SER A 33 2.19 -5.22 7.63
C SER A 33 3.22 -5.66 6.60
N ALA A 34 3.00 -5.29 5.34
CA ALA A 34 3.88 -5.61 4.22
C ALA A 34 4.43 -4.32 3.59
N THR A 35 5.75 -4.16 3.56
CA THR A 35 6.42 -3.08 2.80
C THR A 35 6.83 -3.60 1.44
N ILE A 36 6.32 -2.98 0.39
CA ILE A 36 6.39 -3.44 -1.00
C ILE A 36 7.02 -2.33 -1.85
N ARG A 37 7.75 -2.72 -2.88
CA ARG A 37 8.24 -1.81 -3.92
C ARG A 37 7.72 -2.23 -5.28
N TYR A 38 7.05 -1.30 -5.95
CA TYR A 38 6.75 -1.37 -7.38
C TYR A 38 7.45 -0.24 -8.13
N GLU A 39 7.90 -0.51 -9.35
CA GLU A 39 8.59 0.50 -10.16
C GLU A 39 7.72 1.74 -10.41
N LYS A 40 6.42 1.53 -10.73
CA LYS A 40 5.47 2.61 -11.03
C LYS A 40 4.99 3.38 -9.80
N TYR A 41 4.98 2.76 -8.62
CA TYR A 41 4.37 3.32 -7.40
C TYR A 41 5.37 3.60 -6.29
N GLY A 42 6.65 3.30 -6.50
CA GLY A 42 7.67 3.41 -5.47
C GLY A 42 7.47 2.39 -4.35
N VAL A 43 7.86 2.81 -3.16
CA VAL A 43 7.80 2.00 -1.93
C VAL A 43 6.56 2.41 -1.15
N PHE A 44 5.78 1.43 -0.72
CA PHE A 44 4.58 1.64 0.07
C PHE A 44 4.40 0.50 1.06
N ARG A 45 3.70 0.78 2.15
CA ARG A 45 3.34 -0.18 3.19
C ARG A 45 1.85 -0.44 3.13
N VAL A 46 1.46 -1.72 3.13
CA VAL A 46 0.08 -2.17 3.22
C VAL A 46 -0.13 -2.86 4.57
N GLU A 47 -1.15 -2.46 5.29
CA GLU A 47 -1.48 -2.98 6.62
C GLU A 47 -2.93 -3.45 6.63
N GLY A 48 -3.17 -4.71 6.98
CA GLY A 48 -4.50 -5.30 6.90
C GLY A 48 -4.46 -6.79 7.19
N GLN A 49 -5.57 -7.47 6.91
CA GLN A 49 -5.64 -8.92 7.10
C GLN A 49 -5.05 -9.66 5.90
N ALA A 50 -4.29 -10.72 6.19
CA ALA A 50 -3.90 -11.70 5.19
C ALA A 50 -5.13 -12.45 4.68
N SER A 51 -5.30 -12.48 3.37
CA SER A 51 -6.37 -13.20 2.69
C SER A 51 -5.76 -14.26 1.80
N TRP A 52 -6.24 -15.50 1.90
CA TRP A 52 -5.87 -16.56 0.98
C TRP A 52 -6.67 -16.44 -0.31
N SER A 53 -6.02 -16.44 -1.47
CA SER A 53 -6.72 -16.52 -2.75
C SER A 53 -6.68 -17.92 -3.32
N ASP A 54 -7.86 -18.49 -3.55
CA ASP A 54 -7.97 -19.78 -4.23
C ASP A 54 -7.63 -19.74 -5.71
N CYS A 55 -7.67 -18.57 -6.35
CA CYS A 55 -7.35 -18.43 -7.77
C CYS A 55 -5.84 -18.43 -8.02
N VAL A 56 -5.08 -17.67 -7.23
CA VAL A 56 -3.61 -17.56 -7.39
C VAL A 56 -2.82 -18.44 -6.43
N LYS A 57 -3.49 -19.11 -5.48
CA LYS A 57 -2.90 -20.02 -4.47
C LYS A 57 -1.77 -19.39 -3.67
N ASN A 58 -1.93 -18.11 -3.31
CA ASN A 58 -1.00 -17.35 -2.49
C ASN A 58 -1.76 -16.47 -1.48
N TYR A 59 -1.05 -15.98 -0.47
CA TYR A 59 -1.54 -14.92 0.41
C TYR A 59 -1.46 -13.53 -0.21
N LEU A 60 -2.51 -12.73 0.05
CA LEU A 60 -2.60 -11.32 -0.30
C LEU A 60 -2.89 -10.45 0.92
N VAL A 61 -2.48 -9.20 0.87
CA VAL A 61 -2.87 -8.15 1.83
C VAL A 61 -3.30 -6.93 1.02
N GLY A 62 -4.52 -6.43 1.25
CA GLY A 62 -5.05 -5.28 0.50
C GLY A 62 -5.09 -5.48 -1.03
N GLY A 63 -5.23 -6.73 -1.49
CA GLY A 63 -5.18 -7.08 -2.91
C GLY A 63 -3.78 -7.24 -3.51
N VAL A 64 -2.71 -7.08 -2.71
CA VAL A 64 -1.33 -7.27 -3.15
C VAL A 64 -0.81 -8.63 -2.73
N THR A 65 -0.24 -9.38 -3.67
CA THR A 65 0.43 -10.66 -3.40
C THR A 65 1.73 -10.42 -2.62
N ILE A 66 1.89 -11.13 -1.49
CA ILE A 66 3.10 -11.00 -0.63
C ILE A 66 4.05 -12.20 -0.77
N GLU A 67 3.62 -13.27 -1.44
CA GLU A 67 4.39 -14.51 -1.57
C GLU A 67 4.06 -15.28 -2.85
N SER A 68 4.96 -16.21 -3.19
CA SER A 68 4.79 -17.17 -4.28
C SER A 68 5.35 -18.52 -3.84
N GLY A 69 4.47 -19.45 -3.49
CA GLY A 69 4.86 -20.79 -3.04
C GLY A 69 5.74 -20.78 -1.78
N LEU A 70 5.27 -20.07 -0.74
CA LEU A 70 5.93 -19.83 0.55
C LEU A 70 7.23 -19.01 0.48
N LYS A 71 7.56 -18.44 -0.68
CA LYS A 71 8.70 -17.53 -0.83
C LYS A 71 8.24 -16.09 -0.89
N PRO A 72 8.93 -15.15 -0.22
CA PRO A 72 8.61 -13.72 -0.32
C PRO A 72 8.58 -13.25 -1.77
N ASP A 73 7.53 -12.51 -2.14
CA ASP A 73 7.46 -11.90 -3.47
C ASP A 73 8.70 -11.01 -3.73
N LYS A 74 9.10 -10.84 -5.00
CA LYS A 74 10.30 -10.05 -5.34
C LYS A 74 10.18 -8.59 -4.90
N GLY A 75 8.98 -8.02 -4.93
CA GLY A 75 8.69 -6.66 -4.49
C GLY A 75 8.56 -6.52 -2.98
N LEU A 76 8.41 -7.62 -2.22
CA LEU A 76 8.28 -7.60 -0.77
C LEU A 76 9.64 -7.30 -0.10
N LEU A 77 9.73 -6.16 0.56
CA LEU A 77 10.94 -5.67 1.24
C LEU A 77 10.98 -6.05 2.72
N ALA A 78 9.83 -6.00 3.39
CA ALA A 78 9.67 -6.36 4.79
C ALA A 78 8.25 -6.88 5.04
N LEU A 79 8.11 -7.82 6.00
CA LEU A 79 6.84 -8.42 6.38
C LEU A 79 6.81 -8.59 7.89
N ALA A 80 5.77 -8.09 8.55
CA ALA A 80 5.44 -8.32 9.96
C ALA A 80 4.06 -8.99 10.07
N VAL A 81 3.91 -9.94 11.00
CA VAL A 81 2.70 -10.76 11.17
C VAL A 81 2.35 -10.78 12.67
N GLY A 82 1.18 -10.24 13.04
CA GLY A 82 0.66 -10.20 14.41
C GLY A 82 1.42 -9.29 15.40
N GLY A 83 0.74 -8.87 16.47
CA GLY A 83 1.35 -8.26 17.68
C GLY A 83 2.13 -6.96 17.48
N ASP A 84 2.92 -6.56 18.50
CA ASP A 84 3.64 -5.28 18.68
C ASP A 84 4.47 -4.77 17.47
N ASP A 85 4.79 -5.65 16.51
CA ASP A 85 5.49 -5.30 15.25
C ASP A 85 4.56 -4.66 14.21
N VAL A 86 3.25 -4.91 14.29
CA VAL A 86 2.25 -4.19 13.51
C VAL A 86 1.83 -2.98 14.31
N VAL A 87 2.46 -1.84 14.02
CA VAL A 87 2.01 -0.54 14.51
C VAL A 87 0.58 -0.34 14.01
N SER A 88 -0.42 -0.58 14.85
CA SER A 88 -1.80 -0.20 14.57
C SER A 88 -1.85 1.31 14.38
N ILE A 89 -1.85 1.77 13.14
CA ILE A 89 -1.90 3.19 12.85
C ILE A 89 -3.36 3.63 12.79
N GLY A 90 -3.91 3.94 13.97
CA GLY A 90 -5.24 4.52 14.17
C GLY A 90 -6.39 3.56 13.89
N GLU A 91 -7.33 3.44 14.83
CA GLU A 91 -8.65 2.89 14.51
C GLU A 91 -9.26 3.80 13.44
N ALA A 92 -9.37 3.29 12.21
CA ALA A 92 -10.10 3.96 11.16
C ALA A 92 -11.58 3.93 11.54
N VAL A 93 -12.04 5.03 12.14
CA VAL A 93 -13.44 5.28 12.49
C VAL A 93 -14.27 5.15 11.21
N SER A 94 -15.37 4.39 11.29
CA SER A 94 -16.31 4.24 10.18
C SER A 94 -16.81 5.62 9.75
N ALA A 95 -16.42 6.04 8.54
CA ALA A 95 -16.74 7.37 8.06
C ALA A 95 -18.26 7.57 7.88
N ASN A 96 -18.82 8.66 8.41
CA ASN A 96 -20.17 9.13 8.10
C ASN A 96 -20.19 9.84 6.72
N HIS A 97 -21.36 10.06 6.13
CA HIS A 97 -21.50 10.68 4.79
C HIS A 97 -20.73 12.02 4.64
N ASP A 98 -20.75 12.87 5.67
CA ASP A 98 -20.04 14.15 5.68
C ASP A 98 -18.50 13.99 5.70
N GLU A 99 -18.01 12.89 6.25
CA GLU A 99 -16.58 12.55 6.24
C GLU A 99 -16.14 12.05 4.85
N TYR A 100 -17.03 11.43 4.06
CA TYR A 100 -16.71 11.04 2.68
C TYR A 100 -16.52 12.23 1.75
N GLU A 101 -17.34 13.27 1.85
CA GLU A 101 -17.15 14.50 1.05
C GLU A 101 -15.88 15.24 1.47
N SER A 102 -15.59 15.30 2.77
CA SER A 102 -14.33 15.85 3.28
C SER A 102 -13.10 15.09 2.75
N VAL A 103 -13.19 13.76 2.64
CA VAL A 103 -12.13 12.93 2.02
C VAL A 103 -11.98 13.25 0.53
N ARG A 104 -13.07 13.50 -0.21
CA ARG A 104 -13.01 13.87 -1.64
C ARG A 104 -12.31 15.19 -1.89
N GLU A 105 -12.65 16.21 -1.11
CA GLU A 105 -11.99 17.52 -1.19
C GLU A 105 -10.49 17.40 -0.87
N LEU A 106 -10.15 16.60 0.15
CA LEU A 106 -8.76 16.33 0.48
C LEU A 106 -8.04 15.60 -0.66
N ILE A 107 -8.66 14.61 -1.30
CA ILE A 107 -8.08 13.88 -2.45
C ILE A 107 -7.73 14.82 -3.59
N ASP A 108 -8.60 15.79 -3.90
CA ASP A 108 -8.36 16.75 -4.98
C ASP A 108 -7.21 17.74 -4.63
N SER A 109 -6.89 17.90 -3.34
CA SER A 109 -5.71 18.66 -2.89
C SER A 109 -4.39 17.88 -2.91
N VAL A 110 -4.43 16.54 -2.97
CA VAL A 110 -3.22 15.70 -2.96
C VAL A 110 -2.44 15.87 -4.26
N GLY A 111 -1.18 16.28 -4.13
CA GLY A 111 -0.22 16.42 -5.21
C GLY A 111 0.60 15.15 -5.47
N HIS A 112 1.16 15.06 -6.67
CA HIS A 112 2.19 14.06 -6.95
C HIS A 112 3.42 14.29 -6.05
N GLY A 113 3.85 13.23 -5.36
CA GLY A 113 4.99 13.29 -4.43
C GLY A 113 4.60 13.51 -2.98
N ASP A 114 3.32 13.73 -2.67
CA ASP A 114 2.85 13.77 -1.29
C ASP A 114 2.96 12.38 -0.66
N VAL A 115 3.31 12.31 0.62
CA VAL A 115 3.24 11.08 1.39
C VAL A 115 1.88 11.04 2.06
N VAL A 116 1.12 10.00 1.74
CA VAL A 116 -0.25 9.83 2.21
C VAL A 116 -0.42 8.51 2.94
N ARG A 117 -1.38 8.49 3.86
CA ARG A 117 -1.96 7.28 4.44
C ARG A 117 -3.42 7.23 4.06
N ALA A 118 -3.81 6.21 3.31
CA ALA A 118 -5.17 6.03 2.84
C ALA A 118 -5.72 4.70 3.33
N THR A 119 -6.94 4.73 3.88
CA THR A 119 -7.67 3.52 4.28
C THR A 119 -8.67 3.16 3.20
N PHE A 120 -8.76 1.87 2.91
CA PHE A 120 -9.68 1.31 1.93
C PHE A 120 -10.50 0.20 2.58
N GLU A 121 -11.70 -0.03 2.04
CA GLU A 121 -12.49 -1.21 2.33
C GLU A 121 -12.84 -1.90 1.00
N GLN A 122 -12.40 -3.15 0.83
CA GLN A 122 -12.68 -3.91 -0.38
C GLN A 122 -12.85 -5.39 -0.07
N LYS A 123 -13.96 -5.99 -0.55
CA LYS A 123 -14.14 -7.44 -0.50
C LYS A 123 -13.19 -8.14 -1.50
N PRO A 124 -12.56 -9.27 -1.14
CA PRO A 124 -12.66 -10.02 0.12
C PRO A 124 -11.64 -9.59 1.20
N TYR A 125 -10.87 -8.53 0.99
CA TYR A 125 -9.73 -8.12 1.83
C TYR A 125 -10.13 -7.38 3.12
N GLY A 126 -11.39 -6.94 3.22
CA GLY A 126 -11.86 -6.15 4.35
C GLY A 126 -11.26 -4.74 4.32
N GLN A 127 -11.09 -4.16 5.51
CA GLN A 127 -10.45 -2.85 5.68
C GLN A 127 -8.93 -3.00 5.77
N PHE A 128 -8.21 -2.11 5.09
CA PHE A 128 -6.75 -2.08 5.13
C PHE A 128 -6.24 -0.67 4.82
N THR A 129 -5.03 -0.38 5.26
CA THR A 129 -4.38 0.92 5.14
C THR A 129 -3.18 0.82 4.21
N VAL A 130 -3.00 1.80 3.34
CA VAL A 130 -1.82 1.96 2.50
C VAL A 130 -1.14 3.27 2.84
N THR A 131 0.12 3.20 3.27
CA THR A 131 0.99 4.37 3.44
C THR A 131 2.01 4.39 2.32
N GLY A 132 2.16 5.49 1.60
CA GLY A 132 3.10 5.59 0.47
C GLY A 132 3.10 6.96 -0.19
N ILE A 133 3.82 7.06 -1.30
CA ILE A 133 3.89 8.28 -2.11
C ILE A 133 2.72 8.31 -3.09
N ALA A 134 2.00 9.44 -3.13
CA ALA A 134 0.95 9.71 -4.09
C ALA A 134 1.55 9.89 -5.49
N VAL A 135 1.09 9.05 -6.43
CA VAL A 135 1.51 9.08 -7.84
C VAL A 135 0.34 9.53 -8.70
N GLN A 136 0.53 10.59 -9.47
CA GLN A 136 -0.49 11.11 -10.38
C GLN A 136 -0.20 10.72 -11.82
N THR A 137 -1.26 10.61 -12.61
CA THR A 137 -1.16 10.61 -14.07
C THR A 137 -0.70 11.97 -14.58
N ALA A 138 -0.11 12.01 -15.77
CA ALA A 138 0.38 13.26 -16.37
C ALA A 138 -0.72 14.32 -16.56
N ASP A 139 -1.95 13.89 -16.85
CA ASP A 139 -3.14 14.72 -16.97
C ASP A 139 -3.81 15.06 -15.61
N ARG A 140 -3.25 14.55 -14.50
CA ARG A 140 -3.77 14.68 -13.12
C ARG A 140 -5.18 14.12 -12.92
N ALA A 141 -5.71 13.33 -13.86
CA ALA A 141 -7.04 12.74 -13.74
C ALA A 141 -7.10 11.66 -12.65
N VAL A 142 -5.98 10.99 -12.36
CA VAL A 142 -5.90 9.90 -11.38
C VAL A 142 -4.74 10.15 -10.42
N THR A 143 -5.04 10.03 -9.12
CA THR A 143 -4.05 9.97 -8.03
C THR A 143 -4.12 8.59 -7.38
N ALA A 144 -2.98 7.94 -7.19
CA ALA A 144 -2.88 6.60 -6.64
C ALA A 144 -1.83 6.49 -5.53
N VAL A 145 -2.01 5.54 -4.61
CA VAL A 145 -1.00 5.09 -3.63
C VAL A 145 -0.92 3.57 -3.66
N GLY A 146 0.28 3.01 -3.81
CA GLY A 146 0.49 1.55 -3.78
C GLY A 146 -0.41 0.73 -4.72
N SER A 147 -0.65 1.23 -5.94
CA SER A 147 -1.59 0.71 -6.97
C SER A 147 -3.09 0.97 -6.75
N LEU A 148 -3.50 1.60 -5.66
CA LEU A 148 -4.89 1.93 -5.39
C LEU A 148 -5.21 3.38 -5.68
N PHE A 149 -6.35 3.64 -6.32
CA PHE A 149 -6.81 4.99 -6.60
C PHE A 149 -7.35 5.65 -5.34
N LEU A 150 -6.84 6.84 -5.00
CA LEU A 150 -7.25 7.56 -3.80
C LEU A 150 -8.74 7.91 -3.80
N ARG A 151 -9.37 8.06 -4.98
CA ARG A 151 -10.84 8.23 -5.10
C ARG A 151 -11.67 7.10 -4.48
N ARG A 152 -11.06 5.95 -4.17
CA ARG A 152 -11.69 4.81 -3.49
C ARG A 152 -11.38 4.73 -1.98
N ALA A 153 -10.58 5.66 -1.46
CA ALA A 153 -10.25 5.71 -0.04
C ALA A 153 -11.49 6.13 0.77
N ILE A 154 -11.66 5.50 1.94
CA ILE A 154 -12.69 5.85 2.92
C ILE A 154 -12.14 6.76 4.03
N HIS A 155 -10.82 6.87 4.12
CA HIS A 155 -10.10 7.82 4.98
C HIS A 155 -8.77 8.18 4.34
N LEU A 156 -8.31 9.42 4.52
CA LEU A 156 -7.07 9.92 3.96
C LEU A 156 -6.40 10.91 4.91
N GLU A 157 -5.10 10.74 5.10
CA GLU A 157 -4.22 11.63 5.85
C GLU A 157 -3.03 12.00 4.96
N VAL A 158 -2.73 13.30 4.86
CA VAL A 158 -1.50 13.80 4.20
C VAL A 158 -0.44 13.98 5.27
N LEU A 159 0.64 13.21 5.17
CA LEU A 159 1.69 13.13 6.19
C LEU A 159 2.83 14.14 5.96
N GLY A 160 2.89 14.73 4.77
CA GLY A 160 3.97 15.61 4.31
C GLY A 160 4.34 15.30 2.86
N THR A 161 5.52 15.71 2.44
CA THR A 161 6.02 15.48 1.07
C THR A 161 7.17 14.48 1.05
N ALA A 162 7.37 13.78 -0.07
CA ALA A 162 8.51 12.88 -0.26
C ALA A 162 9.84 13.62 -0.05
N ALA A 163 9.91 14.89 -0.44
CA ALA A 163 11.07 15.75 -0.24
C ALA A 163 11.39 15.97 1.25
N GLU A 164 10.37 16.26 2.08
CA GLU A 164 10.53 16.42 3.54
C GLU A 164 11.10 15.16 4.21
N PHE A 165 10.75 13.99 3.67
CA PHE A 165 11.21 12.70 4.18
C PHE A 165 12.46 12.15 3.48
N ASN A 166 13.08 12.88 2.55
CA ASN A 166 14.19 12.42 1.71
C ASN A 166 13.90 11.12 0.95
N LEU A 167 12.66 10.94 0.49
CA LEU A 167 12.21 9.78 -0.28
C LEU A 167 12.28 10.08 -1.79
N ALA A 168 12.56 9.04 -2.58
CA ALA A 168 12.53 9.16 -4.03
C ALA A 168 11.09 9.17 -4.55
N THR A 169 10.69 10.24 -5.24
CA THR A 169 9.39 10.33 -5.90
C THR A 169 9.36 9.45 -7.16
N PRO A 170 8.38 8.54 -7.31
CA PRO A 170 8.19 7.79 -8.55
C PRO A 170 7.92 8.71 -9.74
N LYS A 171 8.12 8.24 -10.96
CA LYS A 171 7.67 8.97 -12.15
C LYS A 171 6.14 9.06 -12.17
N THR A 172 5.60 10.08 -12.82
CA THR A 172 4.17 10.18 -13.09
C THR A 172 3.68 8.98 -13.90
N LEU A 173 2.43 8.59 -13.67
CA LEU A 173 1.81 7.48 -14.40
C LEU A 173 1.56 7.90 -15.85
N VAL A 174 2.06 7.10 -16.77
CA VAL A 174 1.74 7.19 -18.20
C VAL A 174 0.91 5.97 -18.56
N TRP A 175 -0.27 6.20 -19.13
CA TRP A 175 -1.06 5.14 -19.73
C TRP A 175 -0.38 4.73 -21.03
N ASP A 176 0.05 3.48 -21.12
CA ASP A 176 0.49 2.93 -22.40
C ASP A 176 -0.76 2.66 -23.22
N VAL A 177 -1.08 3.56 -24.14
CA VAL A 177 -2.26 3.42 -25.02
C VAL A 177 -2.02 2.37 -26.13
N ASP A 178 -0.80 1.83 -26.25
CA ASP A 178 -0.36 1.02 -27.40
C ASP A 178 -0.13 -0.48 -27.11
N SER A 179 -0.82 -1.07 -26.13
CA SER A 179 -0.81 -2.54 -25.93
C SER A 179 -2.09 -3.26 -26.37
N ALA A 180 -2.95 -2.60 -27.15
CA ALA A 180 -3.94 -3.28 -27.96
C ALA A 180 -3.26 -3.90 -29.19
N GLY A 181 -2.54 -4.99 -28.97
CA GLY A 181 -2.14 -5.90 -30.03
C GLY A 181 -3.40 -6.37 -30.75
N VAL A 182 -3.57 -5.90 -31.98
CA VAL A 182 -4.51 -6.44 -32.96
C VAL A 182 -4.18 -7.93 -33.09
N ALA A 183 -5.12 -8.78 -32.68
CA ALA A 183 -5.11 -10.21 -32.97
C ALA A 183 -5.43 -10.44 -34.46
#